data_AF-A0A5B7EFD8-F1
#
_entry.id   AF-A0A5B7EFD8-F1
#
_cell.length_a   1.000
_cell.length_b   1.000
_cell.length_c   1.000
_cell.angle_alpha   90.00
_cell.angle_beta   90.00
_cell.angle_gamma   90.00
#
_symmetry.space_group_name_H-M   'P 1'
#
loop_
_entity.id
_entity.type
_entity.pdbx_description
1 polymer ?
#
loop_
_entity_poly.entity_id
_entity_poly.type
_entity_poly.pdbx_seq_one_letter_code
_entity_poly.pdbx_strand_id
1 'polypeptide(L)'
;MFSSGPNYTKLKTNLRLSINRLKLLEKKKTELAQKARKEIADYLSTGKTERAKIRVEHIIREDYLVEAMEVTEMYCDLLLARYGLIQQMKDLDEGLAEAVSSLIWAAPRLQTDVAELKVIADQLTLKFGKPYGQACREQQVTTISERLIHKLNVQAPPKVLVEKYLIEIAKNYNVEYEPDPQVMREEEWGKEPLISLDEKNNFDNDGAGAGGGGSGVNIAPAAGFIGYPPQPMPQQPFVYPTPVLFPSQMPHEAPALPAKLPPPEPQSSWVSSLSPASPLQPSCEDSRILVGGKMQVPSLLLTNPQSLTNCFEEFKEVVTCHNPDIVVVSETWFSETRPAAQHNLAGYKLFHDDREGRGGGVAVYARQSLNPREVQLKAPPELECVWVAVDGGMMVCGLYHAPRAPTGPALMDQIVNCVVDIRSHNPSMVFAVAGDFNNLPHNRLCACLNLTNLVQEPTHLNSTIDLVLTDAAGAFERPRLLPPIGRSHHSCVLVTPKTYQVC
;
A
#
# COMPACT_ATOMS: atom_id res chain seq x y z
N MET A 1 27.60 -43.38 -7.12
CA MET A 1 27.02 -42.75 -5.92
C MET A 1 25.57 -42.44 -6.22
N PHE A 2 24.63 -43.06 -5.52
CA PHE A 2 23.19 -42.80 -5.69
C PHE A 2 22.90 -41.37 -5.22
N SER A 3 22.66 -40.46 -6.17
CA SER A 3 22.13 -39.12 -5.86
C SER A 3 20.64 -39.27 -5.57
N SER A 4 20.25 -39.18 -4.30
CA SER A 4 18.84 -39.09 -3.92
C SER A 4 18.28 -37.77 -4.46
N GLY A 5 17.44 -37.85 -5.49
CA GLY A 5 16.75 -36.69 -6.05
C GLY A 5 15.81 -36.01 -5.04
N PRO A 6 15.30 -34.81 -5.35
CA PRO A 6 14.37 -34.09 -4.47
C PRO A 6 13.09 -34.90 -4.27
N ASN A 7 12.65 -35.01 -3.02
CA ASN A 7 11.38 -35.61 -2.65
C ASN A 7 10.27 -34.55 -2.75
N TYR A 8 9.63 -34.55 -3.91
CA TYR A 8 8.52 -33.67 -4.25
C TYR A 8 7.35 -33.75 -3.26
N THR A 9 6.91 -34.95 -2.88
CA THR A 9 5.81 -35.11 -1.91
C THR A 9 6.17 -34.46 -0.57
N LYS A 10 7.41 -34.61 -0.11
CA LYS A 10 7.91 -33.98 1.11
C LYS A 10 7.92 -32.46 0.98
N LEU A 11 8.40 -31.90 -0.14
CA LEU A 11 8.39 -30.46 -0.39
C LEU A 11 6.96 -29.89 -0.33
N LYS A 12 6.02 -30.50 -1.05
CA LYS A 12 4.62 -30.04 -1.10
C LYS A 12 3.94 -30.05 0.27
N THR A 13 4.16 -31.11 1.06
CA THR A 13 3.60 -31.20 2.41
C THR A 13 4.20 -30.13 3.33
N ASN A 14 5.52 -29.90 3.28
CA ASN A 14 6.16 -28.90 4.12
C ASN A 14 5.78 -27.47 3.73
N LEU A 15 5.57 -27.18 2.44
CA LEU A 15 5.04 -25.87 2.00
C LEU A 15 3.68 -25.58 2.64
N ARG A 16 2.74 -26.55 2.63
CA ARG A 16 1.42 -26.41 3.27
C ARG A 16 1.53 -26.23 4.79
N LEU A 17 2.38 -27.02 5.44
CA LEU A 17 2.62 -26.89 6.88
C LEU A 17 3.21 -25.53 7.24
N SER A 18 4.16 -25.03 6.43
CA SER A 18 4.79 -23.72 6.63
C SER A 18 3.78 -22.58 6.53
N ILE A 19 2.90 -22.58 5.52
CA ILE A 19 1.84 -21.56 5.37
C ILE A 19 0.95 -21.53 6.61
N ASN A 20 0.45 -22.69 7.06
CA ASN A 20 -0.40 -22.75 8.25
C ASN A 20 0.34 -22.30 9.53
N ARG A 21 1.62 -22.65 9.66
CA ARG A 21 2.47 -22.26 10.78
C ARG A 21 2.73 -20.75 10.80
N LEU A 22 3.02 -20.16 9.65
CA LEU A 22 3.26 -18.73 9.47
C LEU A 22 2.01 -17.92 9.87
N LYS A 23 0.83 -18.24 9.33
CA LYS A 23 -0.46 -17.61 9.73
C LYS A 23 -0.69 -17.62 11.24
N LEU A 24 -0.42 -18.75 11.90
CA LEU A 24 -0.60 -18.88 13.35
C LEU A 24 0.41 -18.03 14.12
N LEU A 25 1.66 -17.97 13.65
CA LEU A 25 2.72 -17.18 14.28
C LEU A 25 2.50 -15.68 14.09
N GLU A 26 2.10 -15.23 12.91
CA GLU A 26 1.76 -13.84 12.59
C GLU A 26 0.68 -13.32 13.53
N LYS A 27 -0.43 -14.08 13.67
CA LYS A 27 -1.50 -13.73 14.61
C LYS A 27 -1.00 -13.69 16.06
N LYS A 28 -0.28 -14.72 16.51
CA LYS A 28 0.25 -14.80 17.88
C LYS A 28 1.20 -13.65 18.19
N LYS A 29 2.10 -13.31 17.26
CA LYS A 29 3.11 -12.25 17.41
C LYS A 29 2.47 -10.87 17.40
N THR A 30 1.48 -10.64 16.53
CA THR A 30 0.71 -9.39 16.50
C THR A 30 -0.02 -9.15 17.83
N GLU A 31 -0.64 -10.18 18.41
CA GLU A 31 -1.29 -10.07 19.73
C GLU A 31 -0.29 -9.79 20.86
N LEU A 32 0.89 -10.41 20.84
CA LEU A 32 1.95 -10.15 21.81
C LEU A 32 2.51 -8.72 21.68
N ALA A 33 2.67 -8.23 20.45
CA ALA A 33 3.12 -6.86 20.18
C ALA A 33 2.12 -5.83 20.73
N GLN A 34 0.81 -6.06 20.57
CA GLN A 34 -0.22 -5.19 21.16
C GLN A 34 -0.14 -5.13 22.69
N LYS A 35 0.08 -6.28 23.36
CA LYS A 35 0.28 -6.32 24.83
C LYS A 35 1.54 -5.56 25.24
N ALA A 36 2.64 -5.75 24.50
CA ALA A 36 3.89 -5.05 24.75
C ALA A 36 3.76 -3.53 24.55
N ARG A 37 2.99 -3.05 23.56
CA ARG A 37 2.72 -1.62 23.37
C ARG A 37 1.95 -1.00 24.54
N LYS A 38 1.04 -1.76 25.16
CA LYS A 38 0.38 -1.35 26.40
C LYS A 38 1.37 -1.23 27.57
N GLU A 39 2.29 -2.19 27.73
CA GLU A 39 3.35 -2.11 28.75
C GLU A 39 4.25 -0.90 28.55
N ILE A 40 4.52 -0.51 27.30
CA ILE A 40 5.27 0.72 26.99
C ILE A 40 4.51 1.96 27.44
N ALA A 41 3.20 2.03 27.20
CA ALA A 41 2.39 3.14 27.69
C ALA A 41 2.45 3.27 29.22
N ASP A 42 2.48 2.15 29.94
CA ASP A 42 2.66 2.12 31.40
C ASP A 42 4.07 2.61 31.83
N TYR A 43 5.12 2.33 31.03
CA TYR A 43 6.44 2.89 31.28
C TYR A 43 6.51 4.39 31.03
N LEU A 44 5.81 4.88 30.02
CA LEU A 44 5.73 6.32 29.73
C LEU A 44 4.97 7.06 30.84
N SER A 45 3.84 6.53 31.31
CA SER A 45 3.04 7.15 32.39
C SER A 45 3.77 7.18 33.75
N THR A 46 4.69 6.25 33.98
CA THR A 46 5.54 6.20 35.19
C THR A 46 6.86 6.98 35.04
N GLY A 47 7.06 7.69 33.93
CA GLY A 47 8.27 8.50 33.67
C GLY A 47 9.53 7.69 33.35
N LYS A 48 9.42 6.39 33.06
CA LYS A 48 10.55 5.48 32.76
C LYS A 48 10.87 5.47 31.27
N THR A 49 11.18 6.63 30.71
CA THR A 49 11.39 6.84 29.26
C THR A 49 12.50 5.97 28.68
N GLU A 50 13.64 5.82 29.37
CA GLU A 50 14.75 4.99 28.88
C GLU A 50 14.39 3.51 28.75
N ARG A 51 13.58 3.01 29.69
CA ARG A 51 13.07 1.64 29.64
C ARG A 51 12.04 1.46 28.53
N ALA A 52 11.24 2.49 28.26
CA ALA A 52 10.31 2.52 27.13
C ALA A 52 11.06 2.47 25.79
N LYS A 53 12.15 3.23 25.63
CA LYS A 53 13.01 3.22 24.43
C LYS A 53 13.60 1.84 24.14
N ILE A 54 14.21 1.20 25.14
CA ILE A 54 14.75 -0.16 24.97
C ILE A 54 13.63 -1.16 24.62
N ARG A 55 12.46 -1.04 25.25
CA ARG A 55 11.33 -1.93 24.98
C ARG A 55 10.76 -1.72 23.58
N VAL A 56 10.70 -0.48 23.08
CA VAL A 56 10.15 -0.18 21.76
C VAL A 56 11.05 -0.70 20.63
N GLU A 57 12.37 -0.65 20.79
CA GLU A 57 13.30 -1.26 19.84
C GLU A 57 13.04 -2.75 19.64
N HIS A 58 12.67 -3.45 20.73
CA HIS A 58 12.29 -4.85 20.64
C HIS A 58 10.99 -5.03 19.86
N ILE A 59 9.98 -4.17 20.10
CA ILE A 59 8.72 -4.21 19.36
C ILE A 59 8.94 -3.95 17.88
N ILE A 60 9.76 -2.97 17.51
CA ILE A 60 10.08 -2.68 16.10
C ILE A 60 10.68 -3.91 15.41
N ARG A 61 11.60 -4.61 16.09
CA ARG A 61 12.18 -5.86 15.58
C ARG A 61 11.15 -6.98 15.45
N GLU A 62 10.21 -7.10 16.40
CA GLU A 62 9.13 -8.08 16.30
C GLU A 62 8.14 -7.73 15.17
N ASP A 63 7.83 -6.45 14.94
CA ASP A 63 6.97 -6.01 13.85
C ASP A 63 7.61 -6.32 12.48
N TYR A 64 8.91 -6.04 12.30
CA TYR A 64 9.62 -6.42 11.08
C TYR A 64 9.67 -7.94 10.87
N LEU A 65 9.76 -8.72 11.95
CA LEU A 65 9.71 -10.16 11.87
C LEU A 65 8.33 -10.65 11.38
N VAL A 66 7.23 -10.06 11.85
CA VAL A 66 5.88 -10.37 11.36
C VAL A 66 5.75 -10.03 9.88
N GLU A 67 6.16 -8.82 9.47
CA GLU A 67 6.13 -8.43 8.05
C GLU A 67 7.03 -9.34 7.18
N ALA A 68 8.13 -9.88 7.72
CA ALA A 68 8.96 -10.86 7.02
C ALA A 68 8.30 -12.25 6.93
N MET A 69 7.54 -12.66 7.95
CA MET A 69 6.77 -13.91 7.93
C MET A 69 5.67 -13.86 6.86
N GLU A 70 4.96 -12.74 6.73
CA GLU A 70 3.92 -12.54 5.71
C GLU A 70 4.49 -12.66 4.28
N VAL A 71 5.66 -12.04 4.03
CA VAL A 71 6.36 -12.17 2.74
C VAL A 71 6.82 -13.61 2.49
N THR A 72 7.28 -14.30 3.53
CA THR A 72 7.68 -15.71 3.46
C THR A 72 6.49 -16.61 3.16
N GLU A 73 5.32 -16.33 3.74
CA GLU A 73 4.07 -17.04 3.48
C GLU A 73 3.67 -16.88 2.01
N MET A 74 3.65 -15.64 1.51
CA MET A 74 3.31 -15.33 0.12
C MET A 74 4.20 -16.14 -0.86
N TYR A 75 5.51 -16.25 -0.60
CA TYR A 75 6.40 -17.07 -1.43
C TYR A 75 6.12 -18.57 -1.30
N CYS A 76 5.82 -19.07 -0.11
CA CYS A 76 5.42 -20.48 0.07
C CYS A 76 4.15 -20.80 -0.72
N ASP A 77 3.17 -19.89 -0.72
CA ASP A 77 1.92 -20.03 -1.47
C ASP A 77 2.15 -19.96 -2.99
N LEU A 78 3.00 -19.04 -3.46
CA LEU A 78 3.39 -18.95 -4.87
C LEU A 78 4.05 -20.24 -5.37
N LEU A 79 5.00 -20.81 -4.60
CA LEU A 79 5.62 -22.10 -4.95
C LEU A 79 4.62 -23.25 -4.95
N LEU A 80 3.61 -23.21 -4.06
CA LEU A 80 2.57 -24.22 -4.00
C LEU A 80 1.58 -24.11 -5.17
N ALA A 81 1.22 -22.89 -5.58
CA ALA A 81 0.35 -22.60 -6.71
C ALA A 81 0.99 -23.04 -8.04
N ARG A 82 2.30 -22.82 -8.20
CA ARG A 82 3.08 -23.17 -9.39
C ARG A 82 3.90 -24.46 -9.23
N TYR A 83 3.49 -25.33 -8.31
CA TYR A 83 4.21 -26.54 -7.95
C TYR A 83 4.51 -27.48 -9.13
N GLY A 84 3.60 -27.53 -10.12
CA GLY A 84 3.78 -28.32 -11.34
C GLY A 84 5.03 -27.96 -12.14
N LEU A 85 5.38 -26.66 -12.19
CA LEU A 85 6.57 -26.17 -12.91
C LEU A 85 7.85 -26.63 -12.22
N ILE A 86 7.88 -26.63 -10.88
CA ILE A 86 9.03 -27.09 -10.08
C ILE A 86 9.30 -28.59 -10.31
N GLN A 87 8.25 -29.37 -10.52
CA GLN A 87 8.37 -30.82 -10.75
C GLN A 87 8.81 -31.14 -12.18
N GLN A 88 8.23 -30.47 -13.18
CA GLN A 88 8.42 -30.79 -14.59
C GLN A 88 9.68 -30.15 -15.19
N MET A 89 10.00 -28.91 -14.82
CA MET A 89 11.14 -28.20 -15.37
C MET A 89 12.44 -28.58 -14.66
N LYS A 90 13.53 -28.67 -15.41
CA LYS A 90 14.87 -28.92 -14.88
C LYS A 90 15.53 -27.63 -14.41
N ASP A 91 15.30 -26.55 -15.15
CA ASP A 91 15.85 -25.22 -14.88
C ASP A 91 14.88 -24.37 -14.05
N LEU A 92 15.42 -23.34 -13.41
CA LEU A 92 14.66 -22.42 -12.57
C LEU A 92 13.92 -21.39 -13.44
N ASP A 93 12.60 -21.38 -13.33
CA ASP A 93 11.74 -20.39 -14.00
C ASP A 93 11.98 -18.98 -13.44
N GLU A 94 12.07 -17.97 -14.29
CA GLU A 94 12.33 -16.58 -13.89
C GLU A 94 11.25 -16.04 -12.93
N GLY A 95 9.99 -16.45 -13.12
CA GLY A 95 8.88 -16.06 -12.24
C GLY A 95 8.87 -16.77 -10.88
N LEU A 96 9.69 -17.81 -10.70
CA LEU A 96 9.87 -18.52 -9.42
C LEU A 96 11.23 -18.25 -8.78
N ALA A 97 12.18 -17.69 -9.54
CA ALA A 97 13.54 -17.49 -9.09
C ALA A 97 13.60 -16.67 -7.80
N GLU A 98 12.81 -15.59 -7.72
CA GLU A 98 12.76 -14.74 -6.53
C GLU A 98 12.28 -15.50 -5.29
N ALA A 99 11.17 -16.23 -5.41
CA ALA A 99 10.59 -16.99 -4.31
C ALA A 99 11.51 -18.12 -3.84
N VAL A 100 12.12 -18.86 -4.77
CA VAL A 100 13.04 -19.97 -4.46
C VAL A 100 14.28 -19.45 -3.73
N SER A 101 14.94 -18.42 -4.26
CA SER A 101 16.13 -17.83 -3.64
C SER A 101 15.84 -17.26 -2.25
N SER A 102 14.73 -16.53 -2.13
CA SER A 102 14.33 -15.87 -0.89
C SER A 102 14.02 -16.88 0.22
N LEU A 103 13.33 -17.98 -0.10
CA LEU A 103 13.04 -19.04 0.87
C LEU A 103 14.29 -19.79 1.33
N ILE A 104 15.24 -20.06 0.42
CA ILE A 104 16.52 -20.70 0.78
C ILE A 104 17.33 -19.77 1.70
N TRP A 105 17.37 -18.47 1.41
CA TRP A 105 18.06 -17.48 2.22
C TRP A 105 17.40 -17.25 3.58
N ALA A 106 16.06 -17.23 3.66
CA ALA A 106 15.31 -17.00 4.89
C ALA A 106 15.30 -18.22 5.84
N ALA A 107 15.41 -19.44 5.30
CA ALA A 107 15.34 -20.67 6.09
C ALA A 107 16.24 -20.71 7.35
N PRO A 108 17.55 -20.41 7.31
CA PRO A 108 18.38 -20.39 8.52
C PRO A 108 18.02 -19.27 9.50
N ARG A 109 17.41 -18.17 9.03
CA ARG A 109 17.04 -16.99 9.84
C ARG A 109 15.73 -17.20 10.60
N LEU A 110 14.80 -17.94 10.00
CA LEU A 110 13.48 -18.26 10.56
C LEU A 110 13.37 -19.68 11.14
N GLN A 111 14.48 -20.43 11.18
CA GLN A 111 14.48 -21.85 11.55
C GLN A 111 13.91 -22.12 12.95
N THR A 112 14.10 -21.18 13.88
CA THR A 112 13.63 -21.32 15.27
C THR A 112 12.11 -21.28 15.36
N ASP A 113 11.46 -20.48 14.52
CA ASP A 113 10.01 -20.29 14.53
C ASP A 113 9.30 -21.29 13.60
N VAL A 114 9.89 -21.56 12.44
CA VAL A 114 9.35 -22.41 11.36
C VAL A 114 10.39 -23.43 10.90
N ALA A 115 10.36 -24.61 11.51
CA ALA A 115 11.32 -25.69 11.23
C ALA A 115 11.15 -26.29 9.82
N GLU A 116 9.94 -26.19 9.25
CA GLU A 116 9.58 -26.69 7.92
C GLU A 116 10.34 -25.95 6.80
N LEU A 117 10.69 -24.67 7.00
CA LEU A 117 11.46 -23.88 6.03
C LEU A 117 12.83 -24.49 5.76
N LYS A 118 13.46 -25.09 6.78
CA LYS A 118 14.72 -25.83 6.60
C LYS A 118 14.54 -26.99 5.63
N VAL A 119 13.47 -27.76 5.79
CA VAL A 119 13.17 -28.90 4.93
C VAL A 119 12.90 -28.44 3.50
N ILE A 120 12.16 -27.35 3.33
CA ILE A 120 11.88 -26.74 2.02
C ILE A 120 13.18 -26.31 1.35
N ALA A 121 14.04 -25.55 2.04
CA ALA A 121 15.31 -25.08 1.52
C ALA A 121 16.24 -26.23 1.13
N ASP A 122 16.29 -27.30 1.92
CA ASP A 122 17.08 -28.49 1.61
C ASP A 122 16.56 -29.21 0.34
N GLN A 123 15.23 -29.32 0.17
CA GLN A 123 14.65 -29.90 -1.06
C GLN A 123 14.90 -29.03 -2.29
N LEU A 124 14.76 -27.71 -2.19
CA LEU A 124 15.04 -26.77 -3.28
C LEU A 124 16.53 -26.77 -3.65
N THR A 125 17.42 -26.86 -2.66
CA THR A 125 18.87 -26.99 -2.87
C THR A 125 19.23 -28.30 -3.56
N LEU A 126 18.55 -29.41 -3.24
CA LEU A 126 18.73 -30.68 -3.95
C LEU A 126 18.24 -30.61 -5.40
N LYS A 127 17.16 -29.86 -5.67
CA LYS A 127 16.58 -29.68 -7.01
C LYS A 127 17.45 -28.81 -7.92
N PHE A 128 17.85 -27.63 -7.45
CA PHE A 128 18.56 -26.63 -8.26
C PHE A 128 20.09 -26.68 -8.10
N GLY A 129 20.57 -27.56 -7.23
CA GLY A 129 21.99 -27.82 -7.02
C GLY A 129 22.55 -27.15 -5.76
N LYS A 130 23.51 -27.82 -5.14
CA LYS A 130 24.19 -27.34 -3.92
C LYS A 130 24.89 -25.99 -4.11
N PRO A 131 25.60 -25.72 -5.23
CA PRO A 131 26.25 -24.42 -5.42
C PRO A 131 25.24 -23.26 -5.42
N TYR A 132 24.08 -23.46 -6.04
CA TYR A 132 23.02 -22.47 -6.06
C TYR A 132 22.44 -22.22 -4.65
N GLY A 133 22.15 -23.28 -3.91
CA GLY A 133 21.65 -23.14 -2.54
C GLY A 133 22.65 -22.44 -1.61
N GLN A 134 23.95 -22.67 -1.80
CA GLN A 134 25.00 -21.98 -1.04
C GLN A 134 25.09 -20.50 -1.44
N ALA A 135 25.09 -20.19 -2.74
CA ALA A 135 25.07 -18.80 -3.23
C ALA A 135 23.84 -18.03 -2.71
N CYS A 136 22.67 -18.67 -2.64
CA CYS A 136 21.48 -18.09 -2.03
C CYS A 136 21.68 -17.80 -0.55
N ARG A 137 22.28 -18.72 0.23
CA ARG A 137 22.51 -18.51 1.68
C ARG A 137 23.53 -17.40 1.96
N GLU A 138 24.56 -17.30 1.14
CA GLU A 138 25.62 -16.28 1.20
C GLU A 138 25.22 -14.93 0.57
N GLN A 139 23.98 -14.80 0.08
CA GLN A 139 23.46 -13.59 -0.56
C GLN A 139 24.27 -13.15 -1.79
N GLN A 140 24.82 -14.11 -2.53
CA GLN A 140 25.56 -13.88 -3.80
C GLN A 140 24.64 -13.85 -5.02
N VAL A 141 23.33 -14.04 -4.83
CA VAL A 141 22.33 -14.08 -5.89
C VAL A 141 21.47 -12.83 -5.81
N THR A 142 21.31 -12.13 -6.94
CA THR A 142 20.53 -10.88 -7.05
C THR A 142 19.02 -11.09 -7.06
N THR A 143 18.55 -12.33 -7.17
CA THR A 143 17.12 -12.67 -7.19
C THR A 143 16.51 -12.74 -5.80
N ILE A 144 17.27 -12.55 -4.72
CA ILE A 144 16.70 -12.55 -3.36
C ILE A 144 15.92 -11.25 -3.15
N SER A 145 14.72 -11.36 -2.57
CA SER A 145 13.88 -10.21 -2.26
C SER A 145 14.57 -9.21 -1.33
N GLU A 146 14.80 -8.00 -1.83
CA GLU A 146 15.38 -6.89 -1.06
C GLU A 146 14.53 -6.54 0.17
N ARG A 147 13.21 -6.66 0.05
CA ARG A 147 12.26 -6.43 1.15
C ARG A 147 12.50 -7.41 2.30
N LEU A 148 12.73 -8.68 1.97
CA LEU A 148 12.99 -9.73 2.96
C LEU A 148 14.37 -9.57 3.59
N ILE A 149 15.37 -9.15 2.79
CA ILE A 149 16.71 -8.82 3.27
C ILE A 149 16.66 -7.70 4.30
N HIS A 150 16.00 -6.59 3.98
CA HIS A 150 15.90 -5.45 4.88
C HIS A 150 15.22 -5.81 6.21
N LYS A 151 14.15 -6.62 6.18
CA LYS A 151 13.37 -6.96 7.37
C LYS A 151 14.02 -8.03 8.27
N LEU A 152 14.73 -9.00 7.69
CA LEU A 152 15.39 -10.08 8.44
C LEU A 152 16.84 -9.76 8.82
N ASN A 153 17.42 -8.67 8.31
CA ASN A 153 18.75 -8.25 8.72
C ASN A 153 18.71 -7.70 10.15
N VAL A 154 19.64 -8.16 10.99
CA VAL A 154 19.74 -7.76 12.39
C VAL A 154 20.47 -6.43 12.45
N GLN A 155 19.74 -5.34 12.18
CA GLN A 155 20.22 -3.97 12.35
C GLN A 155 19.47 -3.29 13.50
N ALA A 156 20.17 -2.43 14.22
CA ALA A 156 19.54 -1.60 15.25
C ALA A 156 18.55 -0.64 14.57
N PRO A 157 17.29 -0.54 15.04
CA PRO A 157 16.35 0.45 14.52
C PRO A 157 16.95 1.86 14.64
N PRO A 158 16.77 2.73 13.63
CA PRO A 158 17.18 4.13 13.75
C PRO A 158 16.52 4.78 14.96
N LYS A 159 17.27 5.59 15.72
CA LYS A 159 16.74 6.27 16.92
C LYS A 159 15.51 7.12 16.61
N VAL A 160 15.43 7.68 15.41
CA VAL A 160 14.26 8.46 14.98
C VAL A 160 13.02 7.59 14.81
N LEU A 161 13.17 6.35 14.34
CA LEU A 161 12.07 5.39 14.26
C LEU A 161 11.57 5.00 15.65
N VAL A 162 12.48 4.85 16.61
CA VAL A 162 12.17 4.62 18.03
C VAL A 162 11.32 5.77 18.60
N GLU A 163 11.73 7.02 18.39
CA GLU A 163 10.98 8.20 18.84
C GLU A 163 9.59 8.27 18.19
N LYS A 164 9.49 8.03 16.88
CA LYS A 164 8.20 7.99 16.16
C LYS A 164 7.25 6.94 16.73
N TYR A 165 7.75 5.74 16.99
CA TYR A 165 6.97 4.68 17.63
C TYR A 165 6.47 5.08 19.02
N LEU A 166 7.31 5.74 19.83
CA LEU A 166 6.92 6.20 21.17
C LEU A 166 5.84 7.28 21.11
N ILE A 167 5.95 8.23 20.17
CA ILE A 167 4.92 9.25 19.93
C ILE A 167 3.58 8.61 19.57
N GLU A 168 3.58 7.63 18.67
CA GLU A 168 2.36 6.93 18.27
C GLU A 168 1.73 6.13 19.41
N ILE A 169 2.55 5.41 20.21
CA ILE A 169 2.07 4.68 21.38
C ILE A 169 1.49 5.65 22.42
N ALA A 170 2.21 6.73 22.74
CA ALA A 170 1.75 7.74 23.68
C ALA A 170 0.41 8.35 23.26
N LYS A 171 0.28 8.70 21.97
CA LYS A 171 -0.97 9.22 21.39
C LYS A 171 -2.12 8.21 21.46
N ASN A 172 -1.87 6.93 21.18
CA ASN A 172 -2.91 5.89 21.18
C ASN A 172 -3.43 5.53 22.59
N TYR A 173 -2.60 5.71 23.62
CA TYR A 173 -2.97 5.44 25.01
C TYR A 173 -3.20 6.73 25.82
N ASN A 174 -3.26 7.89 25.17
CA ASN A 174 -3.46 9.21 25.80
C ASN A 174 -2.46 9.51 26.93
N VAL A 175 -1.19 9.13 26.73
CA VAL A 175 -0.09 9.42 27.65
C VAL A 175 0.70 10.61 27.12
N GLU A 176 1.08 11.53 28.00
CA GLU A 176 1.96 12.65 27.64
C GLU A 176 3.40 12.14 27.48
N TYR A 177 3.99 12.40 26.31
CA TYR A 177 5.37 12.03 25.99
C TYR A 177 6.03 13.15 25.20
N GLU A 178 7.17 13.62 25.70
CA GLU A 178 8.02 14.59 25.00
C GLU A 178 9.16 13.84 24.30
N PRO A 179 9.22 13.86 22.95
CA PRO A 179 10.30 13.22 22.20
C PRO A 179 11.60 14.01 22.32
N ASP A 180 12.73 13.34 22.11
CA ASP A 180 14.04 14.00 22.14
C ASP A 180 14.20 14.98 20.94
N PRO A 181 14.30 16.30 21.19
CA PRO A 181 14.38 17.29 20.12
C PRO A 181 15.66 17.19 19.28
N GLN A 182 16.73 16.58 19.79
CA GLN A 182 17.97 16.38 19.02
C GLN A 182 17.82 15.25 18.01
N VAL A 183 17.22 14.13 18.42
CA VAL A 183 16.95 12.98 17.54
C VAL A 183 15.90 13.34 16.48
N MET A 184 14.90 14.14 16.84
CA MET A 184 13.89 14.61 15.89
C MET A 184 14.44 15.64 14.88
N ARG A 185 15.55 16.34 15.20
CA ARG A 185 16.26 17.26 14.28
C ARG A 185 17.28 16.57 13.37
N GLU A 186 17.82 15.41 13.75
CA GLU A 186 18.74 14.65 12.88
C GLU A 186 18.07 14.21 11.56
N GLU A 187 16.73 14.15 11.50
CA GLU A 187 15.97 13.93 10.27
C GLU A 187 16.03 15.10 9.27
N GLU A 188 16.34 16.32 9.71
CA GLU A 188 16.49 17.48 8.83
C GLU A 188 17.87 17.51 8.14
N TRP A 189 18.90 16.89 8.72
CA TRP A 189 20.28 16.92 8.21
C TRP A 189 20.69 15.64 7.44
N GLY A 190 20.01 14.51 7.66
CA GLY A 190 20.31 13.23 7.00
C GLY A 190 19.82 13.09 5.54
N LYS A 191 19.24 14.14 4.96
CA LYS A 191 18.78 14.20 3.56
C LYS A 191 19.76 14.95 2.64
N GLU A 192 21.07 14.87 2.87
CA GLU A 192 22.00 15.19 1.79
C GLU A 192 22.05 14.01 0.80
N PRO A 193 21.71 14.20 -0.48
CA PRO A 193 21.95 13.20 -1.50
C PRO A 193 23.46 12.97 -1.56
N LEU A 194 23.84 11.70 -1.58
CA LEU A 194 25.19 11.25 -1.88
C LEU A 194 25.67 12.03 -3.13
N ILE A 195 26.67 12.87 -2.91
CA ILE A 195 27.29 13.78 -3.88
C ILE A 195 27.41 13.09 -5.24
N SER A 196 26.79 13.69 -6.26
CA SER A 196 27.14 13.46 -7.65
C SER A 196 28.62 13.79 -7.82
N LEU A 197 29.44 12.76 -8.01
CA LEU A 197 30.73 12.91 -8.67
C LEU A 197 30.44 13.38 -10.10
N ASP A 198 30.37 14.69 -10.30
CA ASP A 198 30.86 15.39 -11.49
C ASP A 198 30.66 16.90 -11.30
N GLU A 199 31.61 17.67 -11.84
CA GLU A 199 31.66 19.14 -11.91
C GLU A 199 32.35 19.88 -10.74
N LYS A 200 33.68 19.77 -10.70
CA LYS A 200 34.55 20.95 -10.50
C LYS A 200 35.69 20.92 -11.52
N ASN A 201 35.40 21.42 -12.71
CA ASN A 201 36.41 22.05 -13.55
C ASN A 201 36.34 23.56 -13.31
N ASN A 202 37.53 24.16 -13.21
CA ASN A 202 37.83 25.58 -13.25
C ASN A 202 37.80 26.34 -11.90
N PHE A 203 38.94 26.38 -11.22
CA PHE A 203 39.65 27.65 -10.95
C PHE A 203 41.13 27.36 -10.70
N ASP A 204 41.95 28.04 -11.49
CA ASP A 204 43.41 28.02 -11.50
C ASP A 204 44.06 28.62 -10.23
N ASN A 205 45.17 27.98 -9.86
CA ASN A 205 46.49 28.55 -9.49
C ASN A 205 46.64 29.48 -8.27
N ASP A 206 47.35 29.02 -7.23
CA ASP A 206 48.73 29.46 -6.88
C ASP A 206 49.17 29.01 -5.47
N GLY A 207 50.39 28.46 -5.37
CA GLY A 207 51.30 28.76 -4.25
C GLY A 207 51.40 27.84 -3.01
N ALA A 208 52.39 26.94 -3.07
CA ALA A 208 53.43 26.68 -2.03
C ALA A 208 53.10 26.11 -0.61
N GLY A 209 53.87 25.08 -0.22
CA GLY A 209 54.30 24.80 1.17
C GLY A 209 53.64 23.59 1.84
N ALA A 210 54.22 22.38 1.80
CA ALA A 210 55.21 21.85 2.75
C ALA A 210 54.67 21.42 4.13
N GLY A 211 54.75 20.10 4.41
CA GLY A 211 55.28 19.58 5.69
C GLY A 211 54.32 19.05 6.76
N GLY A 212 54.34 17.73 6.95
CA GLY A 212 54.84 17.13 8.22
C GLY A 212 53.85 16.74 9.35
N GLY A 213 53.94 15.46 9.76
CA GLY A 213 53.85 14.93 11.16
C GLY A 213 52.51 15.08 11.89
N GLY A 214 51.86 14.05 12.46
CA GLY A 214 52.39 12.94 13.25
C GLY A 214 52.47 13.32 14.73
N SER A 215 51.49 12.89 15.54
CA SER A 215 51.46 12.71 17.03
C SER A 215 49.99 12.52 17.45
N GLY A 216 49.48 11.51 18.16
CA GLY A 216 50.10 10.52 19.06
C GLY A 216 49.82 10.89 20.52
N VAL A 217 48.71 10.45 21.14
CA VAL A 217 48.60 10.24 22.60
C VAL A 217 47.59 9.13 22.95
N ASN A 218 48.08 8.21 23.78
CA ASN A 218 47.44 7.05 24.42
C ASN A 218 46.35 7.37 25.45
N ILE A 219 45.38 6.46 25.65
CA ILE A 219 44.88 6.07 26.99
C ILE A 219 44.64 4.55 27.03
N ALA A 220 45.17 3.90 28.08
CA ALA A 220 45.15 2.46 28.36
C ALA A 220 43.80 1.98 28.96
N PRO A 221 43.48 0.65 28.90
CA PRO A 221 42.25 0.10 29.45
C PRO A 221 42.42 -0.35 30.91
N ALA A 222 41.43 -0.06 31.75
CA ALA A 222 41.33 -0.63 33.10
C ALA A 222 40.43 -1.86 33.09
N ALA A 223 40.92 -2.94 33.68
CA ALA A 223 40.25 -4.22 33.89
C ALA A 223 39.54 -4.26 35.26
N GLY A 224 38.43 -5.00 35.35
CA GLY A 224 38.03 -5.67 36.60
C GLY A 224 36.52 -5.87 36.84
N PHE A 225 36.12 -7.16 36.99
CA PHE A 225 35.13 -7.68 37.96
C PHE A 225 33.61 -7.56 37.60
N ILE A 226 32.67 -8.54 37.73
CA ILE A 226 32.53 -9.92 38.29
C ILE A 226 31.43 -10.64 37.49
N GLY A 227 31.46 -11.99 37.47
CA GLY A 227 30.54 -12.87 36.76
C GLY A 227 29.11 -12.97 37.31
N TYR A 228 28.25 -13.61 36.51
CA TYR A 228 26.91 -14.06 36.88
C TYR A 228 26.90 -15.58 37.15
N PRO A 229 26.13 -16.07 38.13
CA PRO A 229 25.99 -17.50 38.40
C PRO A 229 25.06 -18.22 37.38
N PRO A 230 25.21 -19.54 37.21
CA PRO A 230 24.56 -20.33 36.16
C PRO A 230 23.08 -20.62 36.46
N GLN A 231 22.25 -20.65 35.41
CA GLN A 231 20.85 -21.08 35.50
C GLN A 231 20.71 -22.61 35.40
N PRO A 232 19.79 -23.24 36.16
CA PRO A 232 19.56 -24.67 36.12
C PRO A 232 18.68 -25.12 34.93
N MET A 233 18.95 -26.36 34.51
CA MET A 233 18.37 -27.12 33.40
C MET A 233 16.87 -27.51 33.56
N PRO A 234 16.21 -27.95 32.48
CA PRO A 234 14.75 -27.99 32.35
C PRO A 234 14.09 -29.22 33.01
N GLN A 235 12.92 -29.02 33.62
CA GLN A 235 12.02 -30.09 34.05
C GLN A 235 11.04 -30.51 32.92
N GLN A 236 10.67 -31.79 32.95
CA GLN A 236 10.03 -32.60 31.92
C GLN A 236 8.64 -32.14 31.42
N PRO A 237 8.21 -32.60 30.22
CA PRO A 237 6.93 -32.21 29.62
C PRO A 237 5.71 -32.77 30.35
N PHE A 238 4.70 -31.91 30.46
CA PHE A 238 3.36 -32.18 30.95
C PHE A 238 2.63 -33.21 30.05
N VAL A 239 2.04 -34.24 30.67
CA VAL A 239 1.22 -35.27 30.00
C VAL A 239 -0.25 -34.82 30.03
N TYR A 240 -0.90 -34.68 28.87
CA TYR A 240 -2.35 -34.46 28.79
C TYR A 240 -3.12 -35.79 28.75
N PRO A 241 -4.25 -35.90 29.44
CA PRO A 241 -5.12 -37.07 29.36
C PRO A 241 -5.88 -37.13 28.02
N THR A 242 -5.96 -38.33 27.45
CA THR A 242 -6.72 -38.69 26.25
C THR A 242 -8.22 -38.49 26.41
N PRO A 243 -8.95 -37.94 25.41
CA PRO A 243 -10.39 -37.99 25.39
C PRO A 243 -10.92 -39.37 24.96
N VAL A 244 -12.04 -39.72 25.57
CA VAL A 244 -12.73 -41.01 25.59
C VAL A 244 -13.42 -41.29 24.25
N LEU A 245 -13.27 -42.52 23.74
CA LEU A 245 -14.01 -43.10 22.62
C LEU A 245 -15.29 -43.77 23.13
N PHE A 246 -16.44 -43.50 22.51
CA PHE A 246 -17.65 -44.34 22.59
C PHE A 246 -18.47 -44.22 21.27
N PRO A 247 -19.28 -45.24 20.93
CA PRO A 247 -19.19 -45.91 19.64
C PRO A 247 -20.36 -45.65 18.70
N SER A 248 -20.12 -45.96 17.42
CA SER A 248 -21.10 -46.09 16.34
C SER A 248 -22.26 -47.04 16.67
N GLN A 249 -23.47 -46.70 16.20
CA GLN A 249 -24.39 -47.64 15.54
C GLN A 249 -25.57 -46.88 14.88
N MET A 250 -25.84 -47.21 13.60
CA MET A 250 -27.05 -46.83 12.85
C MET A 250 -28.24 -47.74 13.24
N PRO A 251 -29.48 -47.48 12.79
CA PRO A 251 -29.88 -47.91 11.43
C PRO A 251 -30.78 -46.92 10.66
N HIS A 252 -30.85 -47.21 9.36
CA HIS A 252 -31.64 -46.63 8.27
C HIS A 252 -33.09 -46.24 8.58
N GLU A 253 -33.52 -45.09 8.07
CA GLU A 253 -34.79 -44.94 7.33
C GLU A 253 -34.80 -43.65 6.50
N ALA A 254 -35.13 -43.76 5.22
CA ALA A 254 -35.23 -42.65 4.26
C ALA A 254 -36.67 -42.13 4.16
N PRO A 255 -36.87 -40.83 3.94
CA PRO A 255 -38.04 -40.37 3.19
C PRO A 255 -37.68 -39.51 1.97
N ALA A 256 -38.63 -39.55 1.03
CA ALA A 256 -38.52 -39.17 -0.37
C ALA A 256 -38.39 -37.67 -0.66
N LEU A 257 -37.78 -37.38 -1.81
CA LEU A 257 -37.76 -36.10 -2.51
C LEU A 257 -39.16 -35.66 -2.97
N PRO A 258 -39.47 -34.35 -2.96
CA PRO A 258 -40.38 -33.77 -3.93
C PRO A 258 -39.61 -33.11 -5.08
N ALA A 259 -39.99 -33.50 -6.29
CA ALA A 259 -39.55 -32.96 -7.57
C ALA A 259 -40.12 -31.56 -7.86
N LYS A 260 -39.41 -30.85 -8.75
CA LYS A 260 -39.76 -29.67 -9.56
C LYS A 260 -39.00 -28.39 -9.19
N LEU A 261 -37.78 -28.27 -9.72
CA LEU A 261 -37.14 -26.99 -10.03
C LEU A 261 -37.61 -26.54 -11.43
N PRO A 262 -38.02 -25.28 -11.63
CA PRO A 262 -38.27 -24.73 -12.97
C PRO A 262 -36.94 -24.46 -13.71
N PRO A 263 -36.94 -24.51 -15.06
CA PRO A 263 -35.75 -24.38 -15.88
C PRO A 263 -35.17 -22.95 -15.88
N PRO A 264 -33.88 -22.77 -16.19
CA PRO A 264 -33.24 -21.46 -16.26
C PRO A 264 -33.74 -20.67 -17.47
N GLU A 265 -34.17 -19.43 -17.25
CA GLU A 265 -34.51 -18.49 -18.32
C GLU A 265 -33.25 -18.03 -19.08
N PRO A 266 -33.35 -17.83 -20.41
CA PRO A 266 -32.23 -17.45 -21.26
C PRO A 266 -31.77 -16.02 -21.02
N GLN A 267 -30.45 -15.83 -21.03
CA GLN A 267 -29.75 -14.56 -20.95
C GLN A 267 -30.33 -13.54 -21.94
N SER A 268 -30.95 -12.47 -21.43
CA SER A 268 -31.36 -11.32 -22.22
C SER A 268 -30.22 -10.31 -22.33
N SER A 269 -30.00 -9.87 -23.57
CA SER A 269 -29.04 -8.86 -24.01
C SER A 269 -29.28 -7.49 -23.36
N TRP A 270 -28.21 -6.86 -22.86
CA TRP A 270 -28.16 -5.58 -22.14
C TRP A 270 -28.36 -4.32 -23.01
N VAL A 271 -29.30 -4.31 -23.95
CA VAL A 271 -29.61 -3.11 -24.71
C VAL A 271 -31.10 -2.84 -24.62
N SER A 272 -31.54 -2.07 -23.61
CA SER A 272 -32.77 -1.25 -23.61
C SER A 272 -33.02 -0.60 -22.24
N SER A 273 -32.27 0.45 -21.89
CA SER A 273 -32.71 1.46 -20.92
C SER A 273 -31.91 2.77 -21.00
N LEU A 274 -31.74 3.28 -22.22
CA LEU A 274 -31.56 4.71 -22.43
C LEU A 274 -32.86 5.22 -23.05
N SER A 275 -33.79 5.67 -22.21
CA SER A 275 -34.96 6.40 -22.69
C SER A 275 -34.51 7.80 -23.13
N PRO A 276 -34.96 8.32 -24.29
CA PRO A 276 -34.60 9.64 -24.74
C PRO A 276 -35.28 10.68 -23.83
N ALA A 277 -34.46 11.52 -23.18
CA ALA A 277 -34.95 12.65 -22.40
C ALA A 277 -35.68 13.63 -23.32
N SER A 278 -36.90 14.01 -22.93
CA SER A 278 -37.64 15.12 -23.55
C SER A 278 -36.92 16.45 -23.29
N PRO A 279 -36.94 17.40 -24.23
CA PRO A 279 -36.20 18.65 -24.10
C PRO A 279 -36.87 19.57 -23.08
N LEU A 280 -36.22 19.77 -21.93
CA LEU A 280 -36.51 20.89 -21.05
C LEU A 280 -35.68 22.11 -21.50
N GLN A 281 -36.36 23.25 -21.56
CA GLN A 281 -35.82 24.53 -22.03
C GLN A 281 -34.62 24.99 -21.18
N PRO A 282 -33.64 25.71 -21.76
CA PRO A 282 -32.50 26.20 -21.01
C PRO A 282 -32.92 27.40 -20.17
N SER A 283 -32.69 27.34 -18.86
CA SER A 283 -32.77 28.53 -18.01
C SER A 283 -31.43 28.71 -17.28
N CYS A 284 -30.82 29.87 -17.56
CA CYS A 284 -29.57 30.42 -17.03
C CYS A 284 -28.27 29.85 -17.64
N GLU A 285 -27.84 30.47 -18.74
CA GLU A 285 -26.57 30.21 -19.42
C GLU A 285 -25.38 30.74 -18.59
N ASP A 286 -24.65 29.84 -17.94
CA ASP A 286 -23.28 30.11 -17.53
C ASP A 286 -22.37 29.78 -18.73
N SER A 287 -22.19 30.78 -19.60
CA SER A 287 -21.50 30.75 -20.92
C SER A 287 -20.01 30.35 -20.93
N ARG A 288 -19.52 29.66 -19.90
CA ARG A 288 -18.08 29.33 -19.74
C ARG A 288 -17.61 28.07 -20.45
N ILE A 289 -18.51 27.24 -20.99
CA ILE A 289 -18.15 25.94 -21.59
C ILE A 289 -18.09 25.99 -23.13
N LEU A 290 -18.68 27.01 -23.75
CA LEU A 290 -18.73 27.20 -25.19
C LEU A 290 -18.16 28.56 -25.59
N VAL A 291 -16.85 28.61 -25.87
CA VAL A 291 -16.23 29.74 -26.57
C VAL A 291 -16.00 29.34 -28.02
N GLY A 292 -16.76 29.93 -28.95
CA GLY A 292 -16.56 29.72 -30.40
C GLY A 292 -16.91 28.33 -30.93
N GLY A 293 -17.79 27.57 -30.27
CA GLY A 293 -18.24 26.24 -30.74
C GLY A 293 -17.24 25.11 -30.51
N LYS A 294 -16.20 25.32 -29.68
CA LYS A 294 -15.29 24.27 -29.18
C LYS A 294 -15.48 24.08 -27.68
N MET A 295 -15.59 22.82 -27.27
CA MET A 295 -15.81 22.37 -25.89
C MET A 295 -14.57 22.65 -25.03
N GLN A 296 -14.70 23.47 -23.98
CA GLN A 296 -13.67 23.56 -22.93
C GLN A 296 -13.87 22.43 -21.93
N VAL A 297 -12.79 21.70 -21.61
CA VAL A 297 -12.79 20.68 -20.56
C VAL A 297 -12.98 21.33 -19.17
N PRO A 298 -13.81 20.77 -18.28
CA PRO A 298 -14.00 21.28 -16.91
C PRO A 298 -12.70 21.34 -16.09
N SER A 299 -12.55 22.33 -15.21
CA SER A 299 -11.43 22.38 -14.27
C SER A 299 -11.56 21.32 -13.16
N LEU A 300 -10.44 20.78 -12.69
CA LEU A 300 -10.39 19.77 -11.62
C LEU A 300 -9.63 20.29 -10.40
N LEU A 301 -10.13 20.02 -9.19
CA LEU A 301 -9.39 20.13 -7.95
C LEU A 301 -9.26 18.74 -7.31
N LEU A 302 -8.05 18.27 -7.07
CA LEU A 302 -7.79 17.04 -6.32
C LEU A 302 -7.27 17.40 -4.93
N THR A 303 -7.79 16.74 -3.90
CA THR A 303 -7.31 16.91 -2.52
C THR A 303 -7.40 15.60 -1.74
N ASN A 304 -6.41 15.33 -0.89
CA ASN A 304 -6.51 14.35 0.18
C ASN A 304 -6.45 15.06 1.54
N PRO A 305 -7.59 15.32 2.21
CA PRO A 305 -7.60 15.95 3.53
C PRO A 305 -7.26 15.01 4.69
N GLN A 306 -7.02 13.71 4.44
CA GLN A 306 -6.88 12.63 5.43
C GLN A 306 -8.09 12.41 6.35
N SER A 307 -9.07 13.32 6.36
CA SER A 307 -10.39 13.18 6.96
C SER A 307 -11.22 14.41 6.59
N LEU A 308 -11.97 14.35 5.48
CA LEU A 308 -12.81 15.48 5.04
C LEU A 308 -13.79 15.93 6.14
N THR A 309 -14.36 14.97 6.87
CA THR A 309 -15.32 15.25 7.94
C THR A 309 -14.77 16.12 9.07
N ASN A 310 -13.45 16.17 9.27
CA ASN A 310 -12.82 16.98 10.31
C ASN A 310 -12.40 18.39 9.85
N CYS A 311 -12.36 18.64 8.54
CA CYS A 311 -11.88 19.90 7.97
C CYS A 311 -12.83 20.46 6.90
N PHE A 312 -14.12 20.10 6.95
CA PHE A 312 -15.08 20.42 5.90
C PHE A 312 -15.28 21.92 5.65
N GLU A 313 -15.27 22.76 6.70
CA GLU A 313 -15.40 24.21 6.53
C GLU A 313 -14.20 24.81 5.78
N GLU A 314 -12.98 24.40 6.12
CA GLU A 314 -11.77 24.84 5.42
C GLU A 314 -11.77 24.33 3.96
N PHE A 315 -12.17 23.08 3.74
CA PHE A 315 -12.37 22.54 2.40
C PHE A 315 -13.35 23.37 1.58
N LYS A 316 -14.48 23.76 2.18
CA LYS A 316 -15.50 24.58 1.53
C LYS A 316 -14.99 25.97 1.17
N GLU A 317 -14.16 26.57 2.02
CA GLU A 317 -13.47 27.83 1.70
C GLU A 317 -12.53 27.67 0.49
N VAL A 318 -11.71 26.62 0.46
CA VAL A 318 -10.81 26.34 -0.68
C VAL A 318 -11.58 26.16 -1.98
N VAL A 319 -12.68 25.40 -1.96
CA VAL A 319 -13.55 25.22 -3.15
C VAL A 319 -14.21 26.52 -3.56
N THR A 320 -14.64 27.35 -2.61
CA THR A 320 -15.25 28.66 -2.91
C THR A 320 -14.23 29.62 -3.54
N CYS A 321 -13.01 29.67 -3.01
CA CYS A 321 -11.94 30.54 -3.47
C CYS A 321 -11.45 30.21 -4.88
N HIS A 322 -11.27 28.92 -5.18
CA HIS A 322 -10.74 28.48 -6.48
C HIS A 322 -11.83 28.16 -7.50
N ASN A 323 -13.06 27.97 -7.03
CA ASN A 323 -14.26 27.77 -7.82
C ASN A 323 -14.12 26.71 -8.95
N PRO A 324 -13.60 25.50 -8.64
CA PRO A 324 -13.40 24.46 -9.64
C PRO A 324 -14.73 23.88 -10.14
N ASP A 325 -14.78 23.34 -11.35
CA ASP A 325 -15.98 22.68 -11.86
C ASP A 325 -16.19 21.27 -11.26
N ILE A 326 -15.09 20.55 -11.01
CA ILE A 326 -15.07 19.21 -10.42
C ILE A 326 -14.03 19.15 -9.30
N VAL A 327 -14.38 18.51 -8.18
CA VAL A 327 -13.50 18.27 -7.04
C VAL A 327 -13.45 16.77 -6.75
N VAL A 328 -12.25 16.21 -6.68
CA VAL A 328 -11.99 14.83 -6.31
C VAL A 328 -11.35 14.82 -4.92
N VAL A 329 -11.92 14.05 -4.00
CA VAL A 329 -11.47 13.93 -2.62
C VAL A 329 -11.09 12.49 -2.32
N SER A 330 -9.82 12.27 -2.03
CA SER A 330 -9.28 10.99 -1.53
C SER A 330 -9.30 11.04 0.00
N GLU A 331 -9.84 10.04 0.69
CA GLU A 331 -10.05 10.01 2.16
C GLU A 331 -11.13 10.96 2.71
N THR A 332 -12.38 10.61 2.43
CA THR A 332 -13.56 11.33 2.94
C THR A 332 -13.86 11.05 4.41
N TRP A 333 -13.71 9.80 4.84
CA TRP A 333 -14.07 9.31 6.18
C TRP A 333 -15.56 9.52 6.53
N PHE A 334 -16.45 9.38 5.55
CA PHE A 334 -17.90 9.31 5.81
C PHE A 334 -18.24 8.02 6.57
N SER A 335 -19.23 8.12 7.44
CA SER A 335 -19.70 6.99 8.28
C SER A 335 -21.16 7.20 8.65
N GLU A 336 -21.81 6.19 9.24
CA GLU A 336 -23.18 6.34 9.77
C GLU A 336 -23.31 7.52 10.74
N THR A 337 -22.28 7.76 11.56
CA THR A 337 -22.21 8.87 12.52
C THR A 337 -21.89 10.22 11.90
N ARG A 338 -21.27 10.24 10.71
CA ARG A 338 -20.87 11.44 9.96
C ARG A 338 -21.22 11.26 8.48
N PRO A 339 -22.52 11.29 8.14
CA PRO A 339 -22.99 10.94 6.81
C PRO A 339 -22.58 11.98 5.75
N ALA A 340 -22.39 11.52 4.52
CA ALA A 340 -22.09 12.36 3.36
C ALA A 340 -23.09 13.52 3.17
N ALA A 341 -24.35 13.32 3.54
CA ALA A 341 -25.40 14.34 3.45
C ALA A 341 -25.12 15.62 4.26
N GLN A 342 -24.32 15.54 5.33
CA GLN A 342 -23.89 16.70 6.12
C GLN A 342 -22.75 17.49 5.45
N HIS A 343 -22.12 16.92 4.43
CA HIS A 343 -20.93 17.43 3.76
C HIS A 343 -21.24 17.88 2.33
N ASN A 344 -22.44 18.42 2.10
CA ASN A 344 -22.84 18.91 0.78
C ASN A 344 -22.29 20.32 0.50
N LEU A 345 -21.81 20.54 -0.73
CA LEU A 345 -21.40 21.85 -1.23
C LEU A 345 -22.52 22.48 -2.06
N ALA A 346 -22.81 23.76 -1.82
CA ALA A 346 -23.82 24.50 -2.57
C ALA A 346 -23.43 24.59 -4.06
N GLY A 347 -24.36 24.22 -4.96
CA GLY A 347 -24.13 24.22 -6.40
C GLY A 347 -23.38 23.00 -6.95
N TYR A 348 -23.01 22.03 -6.09
CA TYR A 348 -22.39 20.77 -6.50
C TYR A 348 -23.33 19.60 -6.20
N LYS A 349 -23.11 18.50 -6.92
CA LYS A 349 -23.68 17.18 -6.63
C LYS A 349 -22.55 16.28 -6.14
N LEU A 350 -22.78 15.59 -5.03
CA LEU A 350 -21.85 14.69 -4.37
C LEU A 350 -22.10 13.25 -4.82
N PHE A 351 -21.03 12.58 -5.23
CA PHE A 351 -20.94 11.14 -5.51
C PHE A 351 -19.84 10.57 -4.61
N HIS A 352 -20.05 9.42 -3.99
CA HIS A 352 -19.10 8.89 -3.02
C HIS A 352 -19.17 7.36 -2.93
N ASP A 353 -18.05 6.78 -2.53
CA ASP A 353 -17.92 5.37 -2.17
C ASP A 353 -17.25 5.31 -0.80
N ASP A 354 -17.98 4.79 0.18
CA ASP A 354 -17.64 4.83 1.59
C ASP A 354 -17.05 3.50 2.02
N ARG A 355 -15.93 3.55 2.74
CA ARG A 355 -15.28 2.33 3.26
C ARG A 355 -15.77 1.99 4.67
N GLU A 356 -16.18 0.74 4.85
CA GLU A 356 -16.42 0.17 6.18
C GLU A 356 -15.08 -0.06 6.90
N GLY A 357 -14.73 0.81 7.86
CA GLY A 357 -13.52 0.67 8.66
C GLY A 357 -12.92 1.99 9.14
N ARG A 358 -11.66 1.94 9.59
CA ARG A 358 -10.92 3.14 9.99
C ARG A 358 -10.27 3.77 8.75
N GLY A 359 -10.82 4.90 8.33
CA GLY A 359 -10.28 5.73 7.25
C GLY A 359 -10.54 5.22 5.84
N GLY A 360 -10.20 6.05 4.86
CA GLY A 360 -10.49 5.82 3.45
C GLY A 360 -11.78 6.49 2.97
N GLY A 361 -12.35 5.91 1.91
CA GLY A 361 -13.46 6.49 1.15
C GLY A 361 -13.02 7.53 0.13
N VAL A 362 -13.82 7.68 -0.92
CA VAL A 362 -13.57 8.61 -2.03
C VAL A 362 -14.84 9.36 -2.37
N ALA A 363 -14.70 10.63 -2.76
CA ALA A 363 -15.83 11.42 -3.25
C ALA A 363 -15.45 12.26 -4.47
N VAL A 364 -16.47 12.51 -5.30
CA VAL A 364 -16.42 13.45 -6.40
C VAL A 364 -17.56 14.46 -6.22
N TYR A 365 -17.22 15.74 -6.13
CA TYR A 365 -18.17 16.84 -6.22
C TYR A 365 -18.11 17.41 -7.64
N ALA A 366 -19.23 17.43 -8.35
CA ALA A 366 -19.31 18.03 -9.68
C ALA A 366 -20.38 19.13 -9.70
N ARG A 367 -20.10 20.27 -10.34
CA ARG A 367 -21.10 21.34 -10.47
C ARG A 367 -22.39 20.84 -11.10
N GLN A 368 -23.52 21.26 -10.54
CA GLN A 368 -24.84 20.83 -11.01
C GLN A 368 -25.11 21.27 -12.46
N SER A 369 -24.52 22.40 -12.90
CA SER A 369 -24.63 22.89 -14.27
C SER A 369 -23.97 21.98 -15.31
N LEU A 370 -23.09 21.07 -14.90
CA LEU A 370 -22.49 20.03 -15.75
C LEU A 370 -23.38 18.78 -15.88
N ASN A 371 -24.58 18.79 -15.30
CA ASN A 371 -25.51 17.66 -15.26
C ASN A 371 -24.84 16.31 -14.90
N PRO A 372 -24.09 16.22 -13.79
CA PRO A 372 -23.27 15.06 -13.49
C PRO A 372 -24.12 13.81 -13.19
N ARG A 373 -23.66 12.67 -13.72
CA ARG A 373 -24.32 11.36 -13.62
C ARG A 373 -23.31 10.32 -13.15
N GLU A 374 -23.72 9.53 -12.16
CA GLU A 374 -22.93 8.39 -11.70
C GLU A 374 -23.00 7.28 -12.75
N VAL A 375 -21.85 6.66 -13.03
CA VAL A 375 -21.78 5.49 -13.89
C VAL A 375 -21.66 4.27 -13.00
N GLN A 376 -22.76 3.54 -12.83
CA GLN A 376 -22.75 2.29 -12.06
C GLN A 376 -22.03 1.20 -12.84
N LEU A 377 -20.75 1.04 -12.55
CA LEU A 377 -19.91 -0.03 -13.09
C LEU A 377 -19.87 -1.18 -12.09
N LYS A 378 -19.82 -2.42 -12.58
CA LYS A 378 -19.66 -3.62 -11.74
C LYS A 378 -18.23 -3.67 -11.19
N ALA A 379 -17.93 -2.84 -10.19
CA ALA A 379 -16.68 -2.91 -9.44
C ALA A 379 -16.84 -3.92 -8.29
N PRO A 380 -15.82 -4.72 -7.97
CA PRO A 380 -15.75 -5.43 -6.69
C PRO A 380 -15.93 -4.43 -5.54
N PRO A 381 -16.67 -4.78 -4.48
CA PRO A 381 -16.97 -3.88 -3.35
C PRO A 381 -15.73 -3.46 -2.54
N GLU A 382 -14.55 -4.02 -2.85
CA GLU A 382 -13.28 -3.73 -2.17
C GLU A 382 -12.48 -2.61 -2.88
N LEU A 383 -13.01 -2.04 -3.96
CA LEU A 383 -12.37 -1.02 -4.78
C LEU A 383 -12.94 0.37 -4.49
N GLU A 384 -12.14 1.22 -3.85
CA GLU A 384 -12.53 2.60 -3.51
C GLU A 384 -12.39 3.51 -4.74
N CYS A 385 -13.37 3.45 -5.66
CA CYS A 385 -13.41 4.28 -6.87
C CYS A 385 -14.83 4.69 -7.28
N VAL A 386 -14.99 5.93 -7.74
CA VAL A 386 -16.28 6.51 -8.16
C VAL A 386 -16.16 7.09 -9.55
N TRP A 387 -17.08 6.72 -10.44
CA TRP A 387 -17.13 7.19 -11.82
C TRP A 387 -18.28 8.19 -12.03
N VAL A 388 -17.94 9.38 -12.50
CA VAL A 388 -18.89 10.46 -12.79
C VAL A 388 -18.71 10.90 -14.23
N ALA A 389 -19.78 10.82 -15.02
CA ALA A 389 -19.87 11.42 -16.35
C ALA A 389 -20.49 12.82 -16.24
N VAL A 390 -19.95 13.78 -16.98
CA VAL A 390 -20.48 15.13 -17.08
C VAL A 390 -20.82 15.48 -18.52
N ASP A 391 -21.79 16.38 -18.68
CA ASP A 391 -22.06 16.99 -19.98
C ASP A 391 -20.82 17.75 -20.47
N GLY A 392 -20.62 17.75 -21.79
CA GLY A 392 -19.33 18.14 -22.37
C GLY A 392 -18.36 16.97 -22.53
N GLY A 393 -18.87 15.73 -22.52
CA GLY A 393 -18.13 14.56 -23.00
C GLY A 393 -16.87 14.23 -22.18
N MET A 394 -16.89 14.48 -20.88
CA MET A 394 -15.81 14.12 -19.96
C MET A 394 -16.31 13.13 -18.92
N MET A 395 -15.47 12.16 -18.59
CA MET A 395 -15.70 11.20 -17.52
C MET A 395 -14.55 11.22 -16.53
N VAL A 396 -14.89 11.31 -15.25
CA VAL A 396 -13.94 11.42 -14.14
C VAL A 396 -14.05 10.19 -13.24
N CYS A 397 -12.93 9.56 -12.97
CA CYS A 397 -12.78 8.54 -11.94
C CYS A 397 -12.08 9.16 -10.73
N GLY A 398 -12.78 9.26 -9.61
CA GLY A 398 -12.18 9.50 -8.31
C GLY A 398 -11.66 8.19 -7.74
N LEU A 399 -10.41 8.18 -7.28
CA LEU A 399 -9.71 7.00 -6.78
C LEU A 399 -9.15 7.26 -5.38
N TYR A 400 -9.25 6.27 -4.50
CA TYR A 400 -8.35 6.13 -3.36
C TYR A 400 -7.79 4.71 -3.31
N HIS A 401 -6.48 4.57 -3.14
CA HIS A 401 -5.86 3.28 -2.93
C HIS A 401 -5.13 3.25 -1.61
N ALA A 402 -5.69 2.56 -0.63
CA ALA A 402 -5.07 2.48 0.69
C ALA A 402 -3.63 1.91 0.62
N PRO A 403 -2.67 2.47 1.38
CA PRO A 403 -1.31 1.98 1.42
C PRO A 403 -1.31 0.50 1.82
N ARG A 404 -0.76 -0.36 0.94
CA ARG A 404 -0.65 -1.82 1.14
C ARG A 404 -1.92 -2.64 0.86
N ALA A 405 -2.97 -2.06 0.28
CA ALA A 405 -4.14 -2.85 -0.13
C ALA A 405 -3.76 -3.86 -1.25
N PRO A 406 -4.10 -5.16 -1.11
CA PRO A 406 -3.79 -6.17 -2.14
C PRO A 406 -4.64 -5.99 -3.41
N THR A 407 -5.65 -5.14 -3.36
CA THR A 407 -6.61 -4.88 -4.44
C THR A 407 -6.06 -4.07 -5.61
N GLY A 408 -4.82 -3.56 -5.51
CA GLY A 408 -4.22 -2.68 -6.50
C GLY A 408 -4.23 -3.22 -7.94
N PRO A 409 -3.77 -4.47 -8.21
CA PRO A 409 -3.85 -5.05 -9.55
C PRO A 409 -5.29 -5.16 -10.09
N ALA A 410 -6.23 -5.59 -9.25
CA ALA A 410 -7.63 -5.72 -9.62
C ALA A 410 -8.27 -4.35 -9.94
N LEU A 411 -7.91 -3.31 -9.19
CA LEU A 411 -8.33 -1.93 -9.42
C LEU A 411 -7.85 -1.41 -10.78
N MET A 412 -6.58 -1.68 -11.10
CA MET A 412 -5.98 -1.28 -12.37
C MET A 412 -6.66 -1.98 -13.55
N ASP A 413 -6.86 -3.30 -13.47
CA ASP A 413 -7.56 -4.06 -14.52
C ASP A 413 -9.00 -3.58 -14.69
N GLN A 414 -9.69 -3.25 -13.59
CA GLN A 414 -11.05 -2.70 -13.64
C GLN A 414 -11.09 -1.34 -14.35
N ILE A 415 -10.17 -0.42 -14.03
CA ILE A 415 -10.07 0.88 -14.69
C ILE A 415 -9.80 0.68 -16.19
N VAL A 416 -8.85 -0.18 -16.56
CA VAL A 416 -8.56 -0.48 -17.98
C VAL A 416 -9.80 -0.98 -18.69
N ASN A 417 -10.45 -2.02 -18.16
CA ASN A 417 -11.62 -2.64 -18.78
C ASN A 417 -12.77 -1.63 -18.95
N CYS A 418 -12.99 -0.76 -17.95
CA CYS A 418 -14.06 0.22 -18.00
C CYS A 418 -13.79 1.34 -19.01
N VAL A 419 -12.56 1.86 -19.06
CA VAL A 419 -12.21 2.88 -20.06
C VAL A 419 -12.29 2.31 -21.47
N VAL A 420 -11.82 1.08 -21.69
CA VAL A 420 -11.90 0.41 -23.00
C VAL A 420 -13.35 0.21 -23.44
N ASP A 421 -14.20 -0.31 -22.54
CA ASP A 421 -15.62 -0.53 -22.83
C ASP A 421 -16.35 0.78 -23.17
N ILE A 422 -16.11 1.84 -22.40
CA ILE A 422 -16.78 3.13 -22.61
C ILE A 422 -16.27 3.80 -23.89
N ARG A 423 -14.97 3.72 -24.19
CA ARG A 423 -14.42 4.22 -25.46
C ARG A 423 -14.98 3.51 -26.68
N SER A 424 -15.32 2.22 -26.55
CA SER A 424 -15.91 1.47 -27.67
C SER A 424 -17.29 2.01 -28.09
N HIS A 425 -18.03 2.61 -27.15
CA HIS A 425 -19.34 3.21 -27.39
C HIS A 425 -19.27 4.72 -27.65
N ASN A 426 -18.33 5.42 -27.01
CA ASN A 426 -18.16 6.87 -27.10
C ASN A 426 -16.69 7.26 -27.33
N PRO A 427 -16.19 7.20 -28.59
CA PRO A 427 -14.78 7.46 -28.89
C PRO A 427 -14.31 8.90 -28.61
N SER A 428 -15.24 9.86 -28.54
CA SER A 428 -14.95 11.27 -28.25
C SER A 428 -14.97 11.61 -26.76
N MET A 429 -15.22 10.64 -25.89
CA MET A 429 -15.23 10.85 -24.44
C MET A 429 -13.80 11.09 -23.94
N VAL A 430 -13.61 12.18 -23.20
CA VAL A 430 -12.37 12.51 -22.49
C VAL A 430 -12.38 11.83 -21.13
N PHE A 431 -11.24 11.29 -20.72
CA PHE A 431 -11.11 10.60 -19.43
C PHE A 431 -10.15 11.35 -18.52
N ALA A 432 -10.52 11.46 -17.24
CA ALA A 432 -9.62 11.84 -16.16
C ALA A 432 -9.72 10.83 -15.02
N VAL A 433 -8.59 10.27 -14.60
CA VAL A 433 -8.47 9.45 -13.40
C VAL A 433 -7.66 10.25 -12.39
N ALA A 434 -8.28 10.62 -11.27
CA ALA A 434 -7.66 11.47 -10.26
C ALA A 434 -7.87 10.88 -8.87
N GLY A 435 -6.88 11.03 -8.00
CA GLY A 435 -6.94 10.43 -6.68
C GLY A 435 -5.59 10.27 -6.02
N ASP A 436 -5.60 9.63 -4.86
CA ASP A 436 -4.38 9.16 -4.19
C ASP A 436 -4.06 7.74 -4.63
N PHE A 437 -2.98 7.61 -5.42
CA PHE A 437 -2.51 6.36 -5.97
C PHE A 437 -1.61 5.58 -5.01
N ASN A 438 -1.09 6.22 -3.94
CA ASN A 438 -0.09 5.63 -3.06
C ASN A 438 1.01 4.87 -3.84
N ASN A 439 1.02 3.53 -3.75
CA ASN A 439 2.02 2.67 -4.40
C ASN A 439 1.51 2.00 -5.69
N LEU A 440 0.39 2.46 -6.26
CA LEU A 440 -0.16 1.88 -7.49
C LEU A 440 0.74 2.14 -8.71
N PRO A 441 1.08 1.10 -9.48
CA PRO A 441 1.90 1.23 -10.67
C PRO A 441 1.12 1.82 -11.86
N HIS A 442 0.87 3.13 -11.85
CA HIS A 442 0.07 3.85 -12.86
C HIS A 442 0.66 3.86 -14.29
N ASN A 443 1.94 3.49 -14.46
CA ASN A 443 2.60 3.41 -15.77
C ASN A 443 1.84 2.50 -16.76
N ARG A 444 1.30 1.37 -16.28
CA ARG A 444 0.51 0.46 -17.12
C ARG A 444 -0.81 1.09 -17.56
N LEU A 445 -1.49 1.82 -16.68
CA LEU A 445 -2.71 2.56 -17.06
C LEU A 445 -2.40 3.60 -18.13
N CYS A 446 -1.35 4.38 -17.92
CA CYS A 446 -0.92 5.41 -18.87
C CYS A 446 -0.64 4.82 -20.26
N ALA A 447 0.10 3.70 -20.31
CA ALA A 447 0.41 3.02 -21.57
C ALA A 447 -0.82 2.39 -22.25
N CYS A 448 -1.65 1.64 -21.50
CA CYS A 448 -2.80 0.93 -22.08
C CYS A 448 -3.90 1.89 -22.55
N LEU A 449 -4.09 3.01 -21.84
CA LEU A 449 -5.20 3.93 -22.07
C LEU A 449 -4.77 5.25 -22.74
N ASN A 450 -3.48 5.40 -23.07
CA ASN A 450 -2.91 6.64 -23.59
C ASN A 450 -3.20 7.85 -22.67
N LEU A 451 -3.09 7.64 -21.35
CA LEU A 451 -3.25 8.70 -20.36
C LEU A 451 -1.88 9.31 -20.05
N THR A 452 -1.87 10.61 -19.80
CA THR A 452 -0.70 11.37 -19.37
C THR A 452 -0.94 11.89 -17.95
N ASN A 453 0.05 11.71 -17.07
CA ASN A 453 0.02 12.31 -15.74
C ASN A 453 0.34 13.80 -15.80
N LEU A 454 -0.59 14.64 -15.33
CA LEU A 454 -0.39 16.09 -15.27
C LEU A 454 0.48 16.52 -14.08
N VAL A 455 0.51 15.74 -13.01
CA VAL A 455 1.17 16.10 -11.74
C VAL A 455 2.61 15.59 -11.75
N GLN A 456 3.57 16.50 -11.74
CA GLN A 456 5.00 16.21 -11.84
C GLN A 456 5.79 16.60 -10.57
N GLU A 457 5.14 17.29 -9.64
CA GLU A 457 5.74 17.79 -8.41
C GLU A 457 5.29 16.95 -7.20
N PRO A 458 6.08 16.86 -6.12
CA PRO A 458 5.67 16.17 -4.90
C PRO A 458 4.38 16.76 -4.34
N THR A 459 3.38 15.91 -4.08
CA THR A 459 2.09 16.31 -3.50
C THR A 459 2.02 15.95 -2.02
N HIS A 460 2.71 14.89 -1.60
CA HIS A 460 2.78 14.45 -0.21
C HIS A 460 4.24 14.32 0.22
N LEU A 461 4.69 15.27 1.06
CA LEU A 461 6.08 15.37 1.50
C LEU A 461 7.05 15.37 0.30
N ASN A 462 7.77 14.27 0.08
CA ASN A 462 8.75 14.11 -1.00
C ASN A 462 8.25 13.18 -2.12
N SER A 463 6.97 12.81 -2.12
CA SER A 463 6.39 11.85 -3.06
C SER A 463 5.24 12.47 -3.86
N THR A 464 5.15 12.08 -5.13
CA THR A 464 4.04 12.44 -6.02
C THR A 464 3.07 11.26 -6.09
N ILE A 465 2.08 11.25 -5.19
CA ILE A 465 1.10 10.16 -5.07
C ILE A 465 -0.32 10.61 -5.39
N ASP A 466 -0.60 11.92 -5.32
CA ASP A 466 -1.87 12.49 -5.74
C ASP A 466 -1.78 12.85 -7.23
N LEU A 467 -2.33 11.98 -8.08
CA LEU A 467 -2.14 12.07 -9.53
C LEU A 467 -3.42 12.50 -10.24
N VAL A 468 -3.25 13.13 -11.40
CA VAL A 468 -4.33 13.41 -12.35
C VAL A 468 -3.88 12.90 -13.71
N LEU A 469 -4.45 11.76 -14.13
CA LEU A 469 -4.16 11.09 -15.40
C LEU A 469 -5.25 11.42 -16.41
N THR A 470 -4.91 11.89 -17.61
CA THR A 470 -5.91 12.20 -18.64
C THR A 470 -5.41 11.95 -20.06
N ASP A 471 -6.31 11.62 -20.98
CA ASP A 471 -6.03 11.53 -22.43
C ASP A 471 -6.11 12.87 -23.15
N ALA A 472 -6.52 13.94 -22.45
CA ALA A 472 -6.62 15.30 -22.97
C ALA A 472 -5.60 16.25 -22.34
N ALA A 473 -4.38 15.80 -22.04
CA ALA A 473 -3.38 16.63 -21.36
C ALA A 473 -3.07 17.95 -22.08
N GLY A 474 -3.18 17.97 -23.41
CA GLY A 474 -3.01 19.19 -24.21
C GLY A 474 -4.06 20.28 -23.92
N ALA A 475 -5.21 19.93 -23.35
CA ALA A 475 -6.31 20.84 -23.04
C ALA A 475 -6.18 21.54 -21.67
N PHE A 476 -5.25 21.10 -20.81
CA PHE A 476 -5.07 21.64 -19.46
C PHE A 476 -3.77 22.44 -19.33
N GLU A 477 -3.80 23.48 -18.49
CA GLU A 477 -2.59 24.17 -18.04
C GLU A 477 -1.77 23.29 -17.10
N ARG A 478 -0.53 23.69 -16.81
CA ARG A 478 0.29 23.01 -15.80
C ARG A 478 -0.44 23.06 -14.45
N PRO A 479 -0.59 21.94 -13.73
CA PRO A 479 -1.26 21.94 -12.44
C PRO A 479 -0.61 22.89 -11.43
N ARG A 480 -1.44 23.53 -10.62
CA ARG A 480 -1.02 24.41 -9.52
C ARG A 480 -1.18 23.67 -8.21
N LEU A 481 -0.11 23.57 -7.44
CA LEU A 481 -0.18 23.08 -6.07
C LEU A 481 -0.70 24.19 -5.15
N LEU A 482 -1.70 23.84 -4.34
CA LEU A 482 -2.28 24.69 -3.31
C LEU A 482 -1.93 24.12 -1.93
N PRO A 483 -2.00 24.93 -0.86
CA PRO A 483 -1.77 24.45 0.49
C PRO A 483 -2.64 23.24 0.86
N PRO A 484 -2.16 22.33 1.73
CA PRO A 484 -2.97 21.27 2.31
C PRO A 484 -4.18 21.81 3.07
N ILE A 485 -5.23 21.01 3.14
CA ILE A 485 -6.43 21.31 3.93
C ILE A 485 -6.32 20.63 5.30
N GLY A 486 -6.59 21.38 6.36
CA GLY A 486 -6.63 20.89 7.72
C GLY A 486 -5.24 20.54 8.24
N ARG A 487 -5.09 19.30 8.74
CA ARG A 487 -3.80 18.77 9.22
C ARG A 487 -3.12 17.85 8.21
N SER A 488 -3.63 17.82 6.97
CA SER A 488 -3.08 16.96 5.93
C SER A 488 -1.67 17.38 5.54
N HIS A 489 -0.87 16.40 5.11
CA HIS A 489 0.42 16.62 4.47
C HIS A 489 0.34 16.57 2.93
N HIS A 490 -0.87 16.42 2.37
CA HIS A 490 -1.11 16.41 0.93
C HIS A 490 -1.48 17.81 0.45
N SER A 491 -0.69 18.33 -0.48
CA SER A 491 -1.02 19.56 -1.21
C SER A 491 -2.20 19.33 -2.13
N CYS A 492 -3.12 20.30 -2.24
CA CYS A 492 -4.19 20.18 -3.22
C CYS A 492 -3.65 20.44 -4.63
N VAL A 493 -4.19 19.77 -5.64
CA VAL A 493 -3.79 19.92 -7.03
C VAL A 493 -4.93 20.56 -7.81
N LEU A 494 -4.75 21.80 -8.25
CA LEU A 494 -5.70 22.50 -9.10
C LEU A 494 -5.26 22.42 -10.57
N VAL A 495 -6.12 21.85 -11.41
CA VAL A 495 -5.96 21.71 -12.86
C VAL A 495 -7.01 22.57 -13.54
N THR A 496 -6.57 23.48 -14.40
CA THR A 496 -7.47 24.40 -15.13
C THR A 496 -7.33 24.22 -16.64
N PRO A 497 -8.41 24.39 -17.41
CA PRO A 497 -8.34 24.32 -18.87
C PRO A 497 -7.52 25.47 -19.44
N LYS A 498 -6.82 25.22 -20.55
CA LYS A 498 -6.18 26.30 -21.31
C LYS A 498 -7.24 27.24 -21.88
N THR A 499 -7.09 28.52 -21.63
CA THR A 499 -7.89 29.55 -22.29
C THR A 499 -7.36 29.77 -23.70
N TYR A 500 -8.06 29.26 -24.72
CA TYR A 500 -7.80 29.66 -26.10
C TYR A 500 -8.33 31.09 -26.29
N GLN A 501 -7.44 32.07 -26.35
CA GLN A 501 -7.82 33.37 -26.88
C GLN A 501 -8.20 33.17 -28.35
N VAL A 502 -9.46 33.44 -28.67
CA VAL A 502 -9.90 33.58 -30.06
C VAL A 502 -9.27 34.88 -30.56
N CYS A 503 -8.25 34.77 -31.41
CA CYS A 503 -7.69 35.91 -32.14
C CYS A 503 -8.70 36.49 -33.14
#